data_AF-A0A178APE6-F1
#
_entry.id   AF-A0A178APE6-F1
#
_cell.length_a   1.000
_cell.length_b   1.000
_cell.length_c   1.000
_cell.angle_alpha   90.00
_cell.angle_beta   90.00
_cell.angle_gamma   90.00
#
_symmetry.space_group_name_H-M   'P 1'
#
loop_
_entity.id
_entity.type
_entity.pdbx_description
1 polymer ?
#
loop_
_entity_poly.entity_id
_entity_poly.type
_entity_poly.pdbx_seq_one_letter_code
_entity_poly.pdbx_strand_id
1 'polypeptide(L)'
;GQFVKSKFYGPSHWMNAMDPRNITINHNTNRTEVNKKTELYSSVTRVKQMARIIKASRLSQPSITQEVQDSIPTKEICDVLVDCYLRTFESVFRVLHIPSFRREYNSYWAGEIPGKPSVILKILLVCAIGVPFYDGPEKPQLRSASVKWTQAATNWVGGPHVKSKLNMAGLQIQILTLIARQLNSIDGDHVWIPAGSLLRSAMILGLHRDPAHFGKISLYHREMRRRLWATILEITAQSSLDMGMPPMISPNDYDTKAPSNIDDVDIEEGRDVPIDEKPPTEYTDCSIQIAFTETLPIRLEIIKRINNLRFELSYEDVLKIGSELNSACRSQTIFFKSALNAGHKITPFQIKMADTLVRRFVLCLHRPYFAKAKDNPQFYFSRKMCLDTSLAIYAPATEPIPGQEDDWTKMTRGCVGFFKSFFLYAMSTVYLELISQIDEQKQASAIFAPLISSSTPQSNTSFTLPTQFQTLRNVLVSAQETAIARIRNGETNAKGAVFMSCAIARIDALVSGADAERAVLDAAKKSVVETSQILTEVYQ
;
A
#
# COMPACT_ATOMS: atom_id res chain seq x y z
N GLY A 1 -28.71 -10.76 9.01
CA GLY A 1 -28.64 -10.25 7.62
C GLY A 1 -28.71 -11.41 6.65
N GLN A 2 -29.15 -11.18 5.42
CA GLN A 2 -29.38 -12.24 4.43
C GLN A 2 -28.62 -11.96 3.12
N PHE A 3 -28.28 -13.02 2.38
CA PHE A 3 -27.66 -12.92 1.05
C PHE A 3 -28.71 -13.08 -0.05
N VAL A 4 -28.75 -12.13 -0.99
CA VAL A 4 -29.56 -12.25 -2.21
C VAL A 4 -28.68 -11.94 -3.41
N LYS A 5 -28.49 -12.93 -4.30
CA LYS A 5 -27.70 -12.81 -5.54
C LYS A 5 -26.34 -12.12 -5.28
N SER A 6 -25.55 -12.74 -4.39
CA SER A 6 -24.20 -12.33 -3.97
C SER A 6 -24.08 -10.97 -3.25
N LYS A 7 -25.20 -10.37 -2.80
CA LYS A 7 -25.19 -9.15 -1.97
C LYS A 7 -25.63 -9.43 -0.56
N PHE A 8 -24.95 -8.83 0.40
CA PHE A 8 -25.30 -8.88 1.81
C PHE A 8 -26.25 -7.75 2.18
N TYR A 9 -27.26 -8.07 2.98
CA TYR A 9 -28.22 -7.13 3.52
C TYR A 9 -28.24 -7.23 5.04
N GLY A 10 -27.70 -6.21 5.72
CA GLY A 10 -27.66 -6.13 7.18
C GLY A 10 -29.06 -6.08 7.82
N PRO A 11 -29.20 -6.39 9.12
CA PRO A 11 -30.50 -6.60 9.78
C PRO A 11 -31.52 -5.45 9.60
N SER A 12 -31.08 -4.20 9.54
CA SER A 12 -31.95 -3.02 9.36
C SER A 12 -32.50 -2.83 7.95
N HIS A 13 -31.99 -3.56 6.95
CA HIS A 13 -32.42 -3.42 5.57
C HIS A 13 -33.83 -4.02 5.36
N TRP A 14 -34.72 -3.28 4.67
CA TRP A 14 -36.14 -3.62 4.48
C TRP A 14 -36.42 -5.04 3.96
N MET A 15 -35.51 -5.63 3.18
CA MET A 15 -35.68 -7.02 2.73
C MET A 15 -35.71 -8.03 3.87
N ASN A 16 -35.06 -7.75 5.00
CA ASN A 16 -35.16 -8.59 6.19
C ASN A 16 -36.48 -8.37 6.96
N ALA A 17 -37.21 -7.28 6.70
CA ALA A 17 -38.52 -7.02 7.32
C ALA A 17 -39.68 -7.75 6.61
N MET A 18 -39.49 -8.13 5.33
CA MET A 18 -40.52 -8.84 4.56
C MET A 18 -40.64 -10.33 4.90
N ASP A 19 -39.75 -10.88 5.72
CA ASP A 19 -39.80 -12.28 6.17
C ASP A 19 -39.33 -12.43 7.63
N PRO A 20 -40.17 -12.05 8.62
CA PRO A 20 -39.75 -12.05 10.03
C PRO A 20 -39.72 -13.44 10.69
N ARG A 21 -40.39 -14.47 10.12
CA ARG A 21 -40.55 -15.80 10.73
C ARG A 21 -40.83 -16.88 9.67
N ASN A 22 -39.96 -17.90 9.64
CA ASN A 22 -40.13 -19.25 9.06
C ASN A 22 -41.43 -19.51 8.27
N ILE A 23 -41.38 -19.31 6.95
CA ILE A 23 -42.17 -20.12 6.03
C ILE A 23 -41.24 -21.24 5.55
N THR A 24 -41.59 -22.47 5.89
CA THR A 24 -40.88 -23.75 5.66
C THR A 24 -39.79 -23.68 4.60
N ILE A 25 -38.57 -23.37 5.04
CA ILE A 25 -37.38 -23.40 4.20
C ILE A 25 -37.00 -24.87 4.06
N ASN A 26 -37.05 -25.41 2.84
CA ASN A 26 -36.43 -26.69 2.55
C ASN A 26 -34.93 -26.58 2.90
N HIS A 27 -34.50 -27.32 3.93
CA HIS A 27 -33.19 -27.19 4.58
C HIS A 27 -31.98 -27.38 3.65
N ASN A 28 -32.20 -27.84 2.40
CA ASN A 28 -31.12 -28.15 1.46
C ASN A 28 -30.78 -27.05 0.45
N THR A 29 -31.57 -25.97 0.28
CA THR A 29 -31.34 -25.05 -0.87
C THR A 29 -31.64 -23.54 -0.72
N ASN A 30 -32.17 -23.02 0.41
CA ASN A 30 -32.48 -21.59 0.56
C ASN A 30 -33.30 -20.99 -0.62
N ARG A 31 -34.25 -21.75 -1.17
CA ARG A 31 -35.19 -21.27 -2.20
C ARG A 31 -36.58 -21.79 -1.92
N THR A 32 -37.58 -20.92 -2.02
CA THR A 32 -38.98 -21.31 -2.26
C THR A 32 -39.00 -22.13 -3.56
N GLU A 33 -39.53 -23.36 -3.51
CA GLU A 33 -39.71 -24.17 -4.72
C GLU A 33 -40.72 -23.47 -5.62
N VAL A 34 -40.23 -22.70 -6.58
CA VAL A 34 -41.09 -22.07 -7.57
C VAL A 34 -41.36 -23.10 -8.66
N ASN A 35 -42.60 -23.58 -8.74
CA ASN A 35 -43.02 -24.51 -9.79
C ASN A 35 -42.85 -23.85 -11.16
N LYS A 36 -41.81 -24.27 -11.88
CA LYS A 36 -41.41 -23.73 -13.19
C LYS A 36 -42.41 -24.02 -14.30
N LYS A 37 -43.36 -24.94 -14.09
CA LYS A 37 -44.40 -25.31 -15.05
C LYS A 37 -45.63 -24.41 -14.97
N THR A 38 -45.70 -23.49 -14.02
CA THR A 38 -46.85 -22.58 -13.87
C THR A 38 -46.82 -21.45 -14.89
N GLU A 39 -48.01 -21.03 -15.32
CA GLU A 39 -48.18 -19.85 -16.18
C GLU A 39 -47.61 -18.58 -15.51
N LEU A 40 -47.81 -18.42 -14.20
CA LEU A 40 -47.24 -17.33 -13.41
C LEU A 40 -45.71 -17.30 -13.50
N TYR A 41 -45.03 -18.43 -13.36
CA TYR A 41 -43.57 -18.51 -13.51
C TYR A 41 -43.13 -18.09 -14.91
N SER A 42 -43.84 -18.55 -15.95
CA SER A 42 -43.56 -18.19 -17.33
C SER A 42 -43.69 -16.68 -17.57
N SER A 43 -44.75 -16.07 -17.01
CA SER A 43 -45.04 -14.63 -17.11
C SER A 43 -44.03 -13.80 -16.33
N VAL A 44 -43.66 -14.19 -15.11
CA VAL A 44 -42.59 -13.54 -14.33
C VAL A 44 -41.24 -13.66 -15.05
N THR A 45 -40.96 -14.79 -15.69
CA THR A 45 -39.73 -14.98 -16.47
C THR A 45 -39.70 -14.08 -17.70
N ARG A 46 -40.82 -13.97 -18.43
CA ARG A 46 -40.98 -13.07 -19.57
C ARG A 46 -40.82 -11.60 -19.16
N VAL A 47 -41.44 -11.19 -18.05
CA VAL A 47 -41.26 -9.84 -17.48
C VAL A 47 -39.80 -9.60 -17.08
N LYS A 48 -39.14 -10.57 -16.44
CA LYS A 48 -37.70 -10.46 -16.10
C LYS A 48 -36.82 -10.37 -17.35
N GLN A 49 -37.15 -11.10 -18.40
CA GLN A 49 -36.43 -11.06 -19.68
C GLN A 49 -36.62 -9.70 -20.36
N MET A 50 -37.86 -9.21 -20.46
CA MET A 50 -38.16 -7.89 -21.00
C MET A 50 -37.45 -6.79 -20.20
N ALA A 51 -37.49 -6.87 -18.87
CA ALA A 51 -36.78 -5.93 -18.01
C ALA A 51 -35.25 -5.99 -18.21
N ARG A 52 -34.66 -7.15 -18.55
CA ARG A 52 -33.24 -7.26 -18.92
C ARG A 52 -32.97 -6.62 -20.26
N ILE A 53 -33.82 -6.84 -21.27
CA ILE A 53 -33.70 -6.24 -22.61
C ILE A 53 -33.80 -4.72 -22.52
N ILE A 54 -34.84 -4.18 -21.86
CA ILE A 54 -35.02 -2.75 -21.64
C ILE A 54 -33.82 -2.17 -20.87
N LYS A 55 -33.34 -2.89 -19.85
CA LYS A 55 -32.15 -2.46 -19.12
C LYS A 55 -30.93 -2.46 -20.00
N ALA A 56 -30.75 -3.41 -20.93
CA ALA A 56 -29.60 -3.50 -21.81
C ALA A 56 -29.64 -2.49 -22.97
N SER A 57 -30.84 -2.20 -23.52
CA SER A 57 -31.01 -1.24 -24.62
C SER A 57 -30.81 0.21 -24.19
N ARG A 58 -31.01 0.52 -22.91
CA ARG A 58 -30.73 1.84 -22.32
C ARG A 58 -29.24 2.07 -22.01
N LEU A 59 -28.35 1.13 -22.36
CA LEU A 59 -26.93 1.19 -21.98
C LEU A 59 -26.05 1.31 -23.22
N SER A 60 -25.12 2.26 -23.20
CA SER A 60 -23.88 2.11 -23.95
C SER A 60 -23.09 1.00 -23.25
N GLN A 61 -22.76 -0.09 -23.95
CA GLN A 61 -21.85 -1.08 -23.38
C GLN A 61 -20.52 -0.38 -23.07
N PRO A 62 -19.99 -0.45 -21.83
CA PRO A 62 -18.68 0.11 -21.53
C PRO A 62 -17.64 -0.76 -22.24
N SER A 63 -17.31 -0.39 -23.48
CA SER A 63 -16.18 -0.94 -24.22
C SER A 63 -14.91 -0.24 -23.78
N ILE A 64 -13.79 -0.94 -23.89
CA ILE A 64 -12.48 -0.31 -23.79
C ILE A 64 -12.31 0.56 -25.05
N THR A 65 -11.88 1.80 -24.87
CA THR A 65 -11.68 2.75 -25.98
C THR A 65 -10.62 2.21 -26.95
N GLN A 66 -10.72 2.57 -28.23
CA GLN A 66 -9.74 2.15 -29.23
C GLN A 66 -8.31 2.58 -28.84
N GLU A 67 -8.16 3.80 -28.33
CA GLU A 67 -6.87 4.30 -27.84
C GLU A 67 -6.22 3.39 -26.78
N VAL A 68 -7.02 2.83 -25.86
CA VAL A 68 -6.50 1.91 -24.84
C VAL A 68 -6.14 0.58 -25.47
N GLN A 69 -6.92 0.08 -26.43
CA GLN A 69 -6.62 -1.16 -27.16
C GLN A 69 -5.31 -1.03 -27.97
N ASP A 70 -5.12 0.09 -28.66
CA ASP A 70 -3.92 0.35 -29.45
C ASP A 70 -2.66 0.52 -28.58
N SER A 71 -2.84 0.82 -27.29
CA SER A 71 -1.74 0.95 -26.33
C SER A 71 -1.34 -0.38 -25.65
N ILE A 72 -2.02 -1.50 -25.94
CA ILE A 72 -1.68 -2.81 -25.37
C ILE A 72 -0.30 -3.23 -25.93
N PRO A 73 0.71 -3.49 -25.08
CA PRO A 73 2.03 -3.93 -25.54
C PRO A 73 1.97 -5.33 -26.17
N THR A 74 3.07 -5.77 -26.78
CA THR A 74 3.16 -7.16 -27.25
C THR A 74 3.09 -8.13 -26.08
N LYS A 75 2.74 -9.40 -26.37
CA LYS A 75 2.64 -10.44 -25.35
C LYS A 75 3.97 -10.60 -24.59
N GLU A 76 5.10 -10.52 -25.29
CA GLU A 76 6.44 -10.68 -24.71
C GLU A 76 6.71 -9.59 -23.66
N ILE A 77 6.34 -8.34 -23.96
CA ILE A 77 6.46 -7.24 -23.00
C ILE A 77 5.50 -7.46 -21.83
N CYS A 78 4.25 -7.86 -22.10
CA CYS A 78 3.29 -8.18 -21.05
C CYS A 78 3.75 -9.32 -20.14
N ASP A 79 4.40 -10.36 -20.66
CA ASP A 79 4.95 -11.46 -19.87
C ASP A 79 5.99 -10.94 -18.85
N VAL A 80 6.91 -10.07 -19.29
CA VAL A 80 7.90 -9.45 -18.40
C VAL A 80 7.25 -8.55 -17.35
N LEU A 81 6.24 -7.76 -17.74
CA LEU A 81 5.52 -6.87 -16.82
C LEU A 81 4.70 -7.65 -15.79
N VAL A 82 4.09 -8.78 -16.18
CA VAL A 82 3.42 -9.71 -15.27
C VAL A 82 4.41 -10.26 -14.25
N ASP A 83 5.59 -10.71 -14.68
CA ASP A 83 6.60 -11.20 -13.76
C ASP A 83 7.13 -10.11 -12.83
N CYS A 84 7.23 -8.86 -13.30
CA CYS A 84 7.50 -7.69 -12.47
C CYS A 84 6.44 -7.49 -11.38
N TYR A 85 5.15 -7.61 -11.70
CA TYR A 85 4.07 -7.54 -10.70
C TYR A 85 4.16 -8.68 -9.67
N LEU A 86 4.38 -9.91 -10.12
CA LEU A 86 4.41 -11.10 -9.25
C LEU A 86 5.57 -11.06 -8.26
N ARG A 87 6.77 -10.66 -8.72
CA ARG A 87 7.97 -10.58 -7.86
C ARG A 87 7.98 -9.40 -6.89
N THR A 88 7.02 -8.47 -7.03
CA THR A 88 6.92 -7.24 -6.21
C THR A 88 5.65 -7.16 -5.37
N PHE A 89 4.47 -6.93 -5.96
CA PHE A 89 3.27 -6.52 -5.24
C PHE A 89 2.30 -7.66 -4.91
N GLU A 90 2.23 -8.74 -5.70
CA GLU A 90 1.20 -9.76 -5.50
C GLU A 90 1.28 -10.41 -4.11
N SER A 91 2.46 -10.73 -3.60
CA SER A 91 2.56 -11.39 -2.27
C SER A 91 2.20 -10.46 -1.11
N VAL A 92 2.36 -9.15 -1.30
CA VAL A 92 2.08 -8.12 -0.30
C VAL A 92 0.60 -7.72 -0.31
N PHE A 93 0.05 -7.46 -1.49
CA PHE A 93 -1.35 -7.12 -1.70
C PHE A 93 -2.00 -8.18 -2.59
N ARG A 94 -2.26 -9.37 -2.03
CA ARG A 94 -2.80 -10.52 -2.77
C ARG A 94 -4.15 -10.18 -3.39
N VAL A 95 -4.23 -10.24 -4.72
CA VAL A 95 -5.46 -9.93 -5.48
C VAL A 95 -5.88 -11.10 -6.35
N LEU A 96 -4.91 -11.82 -6.89
CA LEU A 96 -5.13 -12.82 -7.93
C LEU A 96 -4.82 -14.20 -7.38
N HIS A 97 -5.61 -15.17 -7.84
CA HIS A 97 -5.20 -16.56 -7.77
C HIS A 97 -4.30 -16.81 -8.99
N ILE A 98 -2.99 -17.02 -8.77
CA ILE A 98 -2.01 -16.99 -9.85
C ILE A 98 -2.27 -18.04 -10.94
N PRO A 99 -2.58 -19.31 -10.62
CA PRO A 99 -2.94 -20.31 -11.63
C PRO A 99 -4.17 -19.92 -12.46
N SER A 100 -5.21 -19.36 -11.83
CA SER A 100 -6.41 -18.92 -12.57
C SER A 100 -6.13 -17.71 -13.45
N PHE A 101 -5.36 -16.73 -12.96
CA PHE A 101 -4.96 -15.57 -13.75
C PHE A 101 -4.10 -15.97 -14.96
N ARG A 102 -3.09 -16.84 -14.78
CA ARG A 102 -2.24 -17.30 -15.89
C ARG A 102 -3.04 -18.05 -16.96
N ARG A 103 -4.04 -18.87 -16.58
CA ARG A 103 -4.96 -19.49 -17.54
C ARG A 103 -5.77 -18.44 -18.31
N GLU A 104 -6.40 -17.49 -17.62
CA GLU A 104 -7.17 -16.42 -18.25
C GLU A 104 -6.31 -15.56 -19.20
N TYR A 105 -5.09 -15.23 -18.77
CA TYR A 105 -4.10 -14.49 -19.55
C TYR A 105 -3.68 -15.24 -20.82
N ASN A 106 -3.33 -16.52 -20.72
CA ASN A 106 -2.92 -17.33 -21.86
C ASN A 106 -4.06 -17.53 -22.86
N SER A 107 -5.28 -17.83 -22.38
CA SER A 107 -6.45 -17.97 -23.25
C SER A 107 -6.84 -16.66 -23.95
N TYR A 108 -6.63 -15.49 -23.32
CA TYR A 108 -6.82 -14.20 -23.97
C TYR A 108 -5.86 -14.03 -25.16
N TRP A 109 -4.57 -14.27 -24.95
CA TRP A 109 -3.55 -14.16 -26.00
C TRP A 109 -3.68 -15.21 -27.10
N ALA A 110 -4.22 -16.39 -26.78
CA ALA A 110 -4.53 -17.44 -27.75
C ALA A 110 -5.82 -17.16 -28.56
N GLY A 111 -6.59 -16.12 -28.21
CA GLY A 111 -7.87 -15.81 -28.85
C GLY A 111 -9.02 -16.76 -28.48
N GLU A 112 -8.85 -17.60 -27.46
CA GLU A 112 -9.83 -18.59 -27.00
C GLU A 112 -10.99 -17.94 -26.23
N ILE A 113 -10.71 -16.86 -25.51
CA ILE A 113 -11.73 -16.09 -24.78
C ILE A 113 -11.86 -14.68 -25.36
N PRO A 114 -13.08 -14.11 -25.37
CA PRO A 114 -13.27 -12.76 -25.85
C PRO A 114 -12.57 -11.75 -24.92
N GLY A 115 -12.06 -10.67 -25.52
CA GLY A 115 -11.50 -9.50 -24.84
C GLY A 115 -12.56 -8.69 -24.07
N LYS A 116 -13.18 -9.30 -23.06
CA LYS A 116 -14.12 -8.61 -22.17
C LYS A 116 -13.37 -7.52 -21.40
N PRO A 117 -14.02 -6.37 -21.10
CA PRO A 117 -13.36 -5.29 -20.37
C PRO A 117 -12.71 -5.74 -19.05
N SER A 118 -13.35 -6.65 -18.30
CA SER A 118 -12.82 -7.14 -17.03
C SER A 118 -11.52 -7.96 -17.17
N VAL A 119 -11.32 -8.64 -18.30
CA VAL A 119 -10.11 -9.43 -18.58
C VAL A 119 -8.99 -8.48 -18.95
N ILE A 120 -9.22 -7.65 -19.97
CA ILE A 120 -8.23 -6.71 -20.48
C ILE A 120 -7.78 -5.74 -19.40
N LEU A 121 -8.71 -5.13 -18.64
CA LEU A 121 -8.33 -4.19 -17.57
C LEU A 121 -7.52 -4.85 -16.47
N LYS A 122 -7.80 -6.11 -16.14
CA LYS A 122 -7.01 -6.86 -15.14
C LYS A 122 -5.58 -7.07 -15.62
N ILE A 123 -5.40 -7.51 -16.87
CA ILE A 123 -4.08 -7.69 -17.50
C ILE A 123 -3.34 -6.35 -17.56
N LEU A 124 -3.99 -5.30 -18.03
CA LEU A 124 -3.41 -3.97 -18.17
C LEU A 124 -3.01 -3.36 -16.81
N LEU A 125 -3.80 -3.56 -15.76
CA LEU A 125 -3.45 -3.07 -14.42
C LEU A 125 -2.29 -3.86 -13.81
N VAL A 126 -2.24 -5.18 -14.00
CA VAL A 126 -1.07 -6.00 -13.63
C VAL A 126 0.18 -5.46 -14.35
N CYS A 127 0.07 -5.19 -15.65
CA CYS A 127 1.16 -4.61 -16.43
C CYS A 127 1.55 -3.22 -15.89
N ALA A 128 0.57 -2.35 -15.62
CA ALA A 128 0.78 -1.00 -15.08
C ALA A 128 1.55 -1.00 -13.76
N ILE A 129 1.32 -1.99 -12.90
CA ILE A 129 2.05 -2.17 -11.64
C ILE A 129 3.48 -2.68 -11.89
N GLY A 130 3.69 -3.45 -12.96
CA GLY A 130 5.00 -3.95 -13.39
C GLY A 130 5.91 -2.90 -14.04
N VAL A 131 5.35 -1.87 -14.69
CA VAL A 131 6.11 -0.85 -15.47
C VAL A 131 7.27 -0.20 -14.69
N PRO A 132 7.14 0.22 -13.42
CA PRO A 132 8.24 0.81 -12.67
C PRO A 132 9.49 -0.09 -12.58
N PHE A 133 9.29 -1.40 -12.61
CA PHE A 133 10.32 -2.43 -12.42
C PHE A 133 10.83 -3.04 -13.73
N TYR A 134 10.33 -2.56 -14.86
CA TYR A 134 10.79 -2.92 -16.19
C TYR A 134 12.08 -2.18 -16.55
N ASP A 135 13.03 -2.88 -17.18
CA ASP A 135 14.35 -2.32 -17.55
C ASP A 135 14.57 -2.23 -19.07
N GLY A 136 13.59 -2.61 -19.88
CA GLY A 136 13.70 -2.55 -21.34
C GLY A 136 13.57 -1.13 -21.90
N PRO A 137 14.00 -0.93 -23.17
CA PRO A 137 13.99 0.37 -23.84
C PRO A 137 12.59 0.97 -24.00
N GLU A 138 11.53 0.17 -23.95
CA GLU A 138 10.13 0.58 -24.07
C GLU A 138 9.59 1.27 -22.82
N LYS A 139 10.35 1.30 -21.70
CA LYS A 139 9.93 1.88 -20.42
C LYS A 139 9.30 3.28 -20.53
N PRO A 140 9.83 4.25 -21.30
CA PRO A 140 9.22 5.57 -21.43
C PRO A 140 7.82 5.53 -22.04
N GLN A 141 7.62 4.70 -23.08
CA GLN A 141 6.32 4.52 -23.73
C GLN A 141 5.33 3.81 -22.80
N LEU A 142 5.80 2.77 -22.10
CA LEU A 142 5.02 2.02 -21.12
C LEU A 142 4.58 2.88 -19.92
N ARG A 143 5.40 3.84 -19.48
CA ARG A 143 5.01 4.82 -18.45
C ARG A 143 3.83 5.69 -18.90
N SER A 144 3.81 6.12 -20.16
CA SER A 144 2.66 6.86 -20.70
C SER A 144 1.43 5.96 -20.81
N ALA A 145 1.61 4.73 -21.31
CA ALA A 145 0.52 3.77 -21.48
C ALA A 145 -0.10 3.33 -20.14
N SER A 146 0.70 3.12 -19.09
CA SER A 146 0.22 2.71 -17.77
C SER A 146 -0.74 3.72 -17.14
N VAL A 147 -0.52 5.02 -17.40
CA VAL A 147 -1.45 6.09 -17.00
C VAL A 147 -2.79 5.93 -17.71
N LYS A 148 -2.78 5.70 -19.03
CA LYS A 148 -3.99 5.48 -19.83
C LYS A 148 -4.77 4.25 -19.36
N TRP A 149 -4.07 3.14 -19.09
CA TRP A 149 -4.68 1.90 -18.59
C TRP A 149 -5.35 2.10 -17.24
N THR A 150 -4.70 2.83 -16.33
CA THR A 150 -5.22 3.09 -14.98
C THR A 150 -6.40 4.06 -15.01
N GLN A 151 -6.38 5.06 -15.89
CA GLN A 151 -7.51 5.96 -16.14
C GLN A 151 -8.70 5.18 -16.73
N ALA A 152 -8.46 4.30 -17.70
CA ALA A 152 -9.49 3.45 -18.28
C ALA A 152 -10.16 2.56 -17.21
N ALA A 153 -9.37 1.98 -16.30
CA ALA A 153 -9.90 1.22 -15.18
C ALA A 153 -10.69 2.08 -14.19
N THR A 154 -10.21 3.28 -13.87
CA THR A 154 -10.92 4.23 -12.98
C THR A 154 -12.27 4.63 -13.55
N ASN A 155 -12.31 4.97 -14.84
CA ASN A 155 -13.54 5.29 -15.58
C ASN A 155 -14.47 4.07 -15.65
N TRP A 156 -13.91 2.87 -15.87
CA TRP A 156 -14.68 1.65 -15.87
C TRP A 156 -15.27 1.35 -14.49
N VAL A 157 -14.57 1.59 -13.38
CA VAL A 157 -15.11 1.41 -12.03
C VAL A 157 -16.20 2.45 -11.73
N GLY A 158 -15.93 3.73 -11.98
CA GLY A 158 -16.83 4.85 -11.66
C GLY A 158 -18.02 5.01 -12.62
N GLY A 159 -17.93 4.44 -13.82
CA GLY A 159 -18.97 4.54 -14.84
C GLY A 159 -20.28 3.83 -14.47
N PRO A 160 -21.35 4.03 -15.27
CA PRO A 160 -22.67 3.45 -15.00
C PRO A 160 -22.63 1.92 -14.88
N HIS A 161 -23.66 1.31 -14.31
CA HIS A 161 -23.78 -0.14 -14.07
C HIS A 161 -22.95 -0.70 -12.91
N VAL A 162 -22.79 0.07 -11.83
CA VAL A 162 -22.18 -0.36 -10.56
C VAL A 162 -22.62 -1.77 -10.15
N LYS A 163 -23.91 -2.12 -10.28
CA LYS A 163 -24.42 -3.45 -9.93
C LYS A 163 -23.77 -4.62 -10.70
N SER A 164 -23.40 -4.43 -11.97
CA SER A 164 -22.75 -5.47 -12.78
C SER A 164 -21.26 -5.64 -12.43
N LYS A 165 -20.65 -4.59 -11.88
CA LYS A 165 -19.25 -4.53 -11.46
C LYS A 165 -19.05 -4.93 -10.00
N LEU A 166 -20.12 -4.95 -9.21
CA LEU A 166 -20.13 -5.53 -7.85
C LEU A 166 -20.06 -7.05 -7.94
N ASN A 167 -18.87 -7.58 -8.19
CA ASN A 167 -18.51 -8.99 -8.18
C ASN A 167 -17.00 -9.11 -7.86
N MET A 168 -16.47 -10.34 -7.83
CA MET A 168 -15.06 -10.62 -7.52
C MET A 168 -14.11 -9.88 -8.47
N ALA A 169 -14.32 -9.99 -9.78
CA ALA A 169 -13.47 -9.35 -10.79
C ALA A 169 -13.46 -7.81 -10.66
N GLY A 170 -14.60 -7.20 -10.35
CA GLY A 170 -14.68 -5.76 -10.13
C GLY A 170 -14.02 -5.30 -8.83
N LEU A 171 -13.94 -6.14 -7.79
CA LEU A 171 -13.11 -5.85 -6.61
C LEU A 171 -11.63 -5.96 -6.95
N GLN A 172 -11.22 -7.01 -7.67
CA GLN A 172 -9.83 -7.19 -8.12
C GLN A 172 -9.36 -5.99 -8.94
N ILE A 173 -10.15 -5.54 -9.92
CA ILE A 173 -9.86 -4.36 -10.73
C ILE A 173 -9.76 -3.10 -9.86
N GLN A 174 -10.65 -2.90 -8.90
CA GLN A 174 -10.57 -1.74 -7.99
C GLN A 174 -9.29 -1.76 -7.14
N ILE A 175 -8.93 -2.91 -6.57
CA ILE A 175 -7.69 -3.07 -5.80
C ILE A 175 -6.46 -2.77 -6.67
N LEU A 176 -6.35 -3.44 -7.83
CA LEU A 176 -5.25 -3.24 -8.76
C LEU A 176 -5.18 -1.78 -9.26
N THR A 177 -6.32 -1.13 -9.47
CA THR A 177 -6.38 0.30 -9.84
C THR A 177 -5.77 1.17 -8.73
N LEU A 178 -6.09 0.90 -7.45
CA LEU A 178 -5.53 1.66 -6.33
C LEU A 178 -4.02 1.47 -6.22
N ILE A 179 -3.52 0.25 -6.42
CA ILE A 179 -2.07 -0.02 -6.43
C ILE A 179 -1.40 0.69 -7.62
N ALA A 180 -1.95 0.55 -8.82
CA ALA A 180 -1.42 1.18 -10.04
C ALA A 180 -1.38 2.71 -9.93
N ARG A 181 -2.41 3.34 -9.34
CA ARG A 181 -2.43 4.80 -9.11
C ARG A 181 -1.26 5.29 -8.26
N GLN A 182 -0.92 4.54 -7.22
CA GLN A 182 0.18 4.90 -6.32
C GLN A 182 1.55 4.80 -6.99
N LEU A 183 1.70 3.84 -7.91
CA LEU A 183 2.98 3.62 -8.59
C LEU A 183 3.17 4.49 -9.83
N ASN A 184 2.09 4.86 -10.51
CA ASN A 184 2.13 5.64 -11.76
C ASN A 184 1.82 7.13 -11.56
N SER A 185 1.91 7.64 -10.33
CA SER A 185 1.76 9.06 -10.00
C SER A 185 0.40 9.67 -10.39
N ILE A 186 -0.67 8.88 -10.33
CA ILE A 186 -2.02 9.30 -10.73
C ILE A 186 -2.80 9.75 -9.50
N ASP A 187 -3.18 11.03 -9.48
CA ASP A 187 -3.89 11.70 -8.37
C ASP A 187 -3.12 11.75 -7.04
N GLY A 188 -1.80 11.56 -7.05
CA GLY A 188 -0.93 11.67 -5.88
C GLY A 188 -1.41 10.82 -4.68
N ASP A 189 -1.55 11.46 -3.52
CA ASP A 189 -1.83 10.78 -2.24
C ASP A 189 -3.35 10.53 -2.00
N HIS A 190 -4.22 10.79 -2.98
CA HIS A 190 -5.68 10.77 -2.81
C HIS A 190 -6.33 9.38 -2.93
N VAL A 191 -5.64 8.31 -2.51
CA VAL A 191 -6.19 6.93 -2.56
C VAL A 191 -7.12 6.59 -1.40
N TRP A 192 -7.14 7.38 -0.32
CA TRP A 192 -7.98 7.12 0.86
C TRP A 192 -9.48 7.15 0.56
N ILE A 193 -9.95 8.14 -0.22
CA ILE A 193 -11.36 8.23 -0.62
C ILE A 193 -11.80 7.00 -1.45
N PRO A 194 -11.12 6.63 -2.55
CA PRO A 194 -11.50 5.46 -3.32
C PRO A 194 -11.25 4.14 -2.57
N ALA A 195 -10.29 4.07 -1.62
CA ALA A 195 -10.17 2.95 -0.69
C ALA A 195 -11.41 2.80 0.19
N GLY A 196 -11.98 3.90 0.69
CA GLY A 196 -13.26 3.89 1.41
C GLY A 196 -14.44 3.42 0.55
N SER A 197 -14.44 3.72 -0.76
CA SER A 197 -15.42 3.19 -1.71
C SER A 197 -15.27 1.68 -1.92
N LEU A 198 -14.02 1.22 -2.05
CA LEU A 198 -13.68 -0.20 -2.17
C LEU A 198 -14.12 -1.00 -0.93
N LEU A 199 -13.85 -0.49 0.27
CA LEU A 199 -14.29 -1.11 1.54
C LEU A 199 -15.81 -1.32 1.55
N ARG A 200 -16.59 -0.28 1.22
CA ARG A 200 -18.05 -0.37 1.16
C ARG A 200 -18.54 -1.32 0.06
N SER A 201 -17.86 -1.34 -1.09
CA SER A 201 -18.17 -2.29 -2.17
C SER A 201 -17.99 -3.74 -1.73
N ALA A 202 -16.91 -4.04 -0.99
CA ALA A 202 -16.67 -5.34 -0.40
C ALA A 202 -17.69 -5.70 0.69
N MET A 203 -18.11 -4.73 1.51
CA MET A 203 -19.18 -4.93 2.49
C MET A 203 -20.53 -5.25 1.82
N ILE A 204 -20.88 -4.55 0.74
CA ILE A 204 -22.08 -4.84 -0.07
C ILE A 204 -22.04 -6.28 -0.61
N LEU A 205 -20.86 -6.76 -0.99
CA LEU A 205 -20.63 -8.14 -1.44
C LEU A 205 -20.54 -9.15 -0.28
N GLY A 206 -20.54 -8.67 0.96
CA GLY A 206 -20.49 -9.49 2.16
C GLY A 206 -19.14 -10.15 2.40
N LEU A 207 -18.04 -9.48 2.07
CA LEU A 207 -16.68 -9.97 2.35
C LEU A 207 -16.25 -9.78 3.81
N HIS A 208 -16.94 -8.92 4.57
CA HIS A 208 -16.74 -8.71 6.01
C HIS A 208 -17.34 -9.84 6.88
N ARG A 209 -17.99 -10.83 6.25
CA ARG A 209 -18.61 -11.96 6.92
C ARG A 209 -17.92 -13.25 6.47
N ASP A 210 -17.48 -14.08 7.42
CA ASP A 210 -16.70 -15.27 7.06
C ASP A 210 -17.50 -16.20 6.13
N PRO A 211 -16.89 -16.69 5.04
CA PRO A 211 -17.56 -17.59 4.13
C PRO A 211 -18.09 -18.87 4.77
N ALA A 212 -17.57 -19.32 5.92
CA ALA A 212 -18.07 -20.47 6.66
C ALA A 212 -19.50 -20.28 7.21
N HIS A 213 -19.96 -19.03 7.34
CA HIS A 213 -21.36 -18.75 7.69
C HIS A 213 -22.32 -18.94 6.51
N PHE A 214 -21.79 -19.16 5.31
CA PHE A 214 -22.56 -19.41 4.11
C PHE A 214 -22.37 -20.86 3.70
N GLY A 215 -23.46 -21.54 3.32
CA GLY A 215 -23.41 -22.96 2.97
C GLY A 215 -22.55 -23.23 1.71
N LYS A 216 -23.20 -23.37 0.54
CA LYS A 216 -22.58 -23.85 -0.71
C LYS A 216 -21.66 -22.81 -1.39
N ILE A 217 -20.53 -22.48 -0.78
CA ILE A 217 -19.41 -21.75 -1.39
C ILE A 217 -18.24 -22.71 -1.54
N SER A 218 -17.66 -22.82 -2.74
CA SER A 218 -16.47 -23.66 -2.98
C SER A 218 -15.24 -23.13 -2.25
N LEU A 219 -14.28 -23.99 -1.93
CA LEU A 219 -13.02 -23.64 -1.28
C LEU A 219 -12.33 -22.46 -1.97
N TYR A 220 -12.16 -22.53 -3.30
CA TYR A 220 -11.62 -21.44 -4.10
C TYR A 220 -12.31 -20.10 -3.83
N HIS A 221 -13.64 -20.07 -3.83
CA HIS A 221 -14.37 -18.83 -3.57
C HIS A 221 -14.32 -18.39 -2.11
N ARG A 222 -14.20 -19.30 -1.14
CA ARG A 222 -13.99 -18.93 0.27
C ARG A 222 -12.65 -18.23 0.43
N GLU A 223 -11.60 -18.84 -0.08
CA GLU A 223 -10.24 -18.32 0.05
C GLU A 223 -10.06 -17.01 -0.71
N MET A 224 -10.57 -16.90 -1.94
CA MET A 224 -10.53 -15.62 -2.66
C MET A 224 -11.28 -14.50 -1.93
N ARG A 225 -12.39 -14.79 -1.22
CA ARG A 225 -13.09 -13.78 -0.42
C ARG A 225 -12.27 -13.33 0.80
N ARG A 226 -11.64 -14.27 1.52
CA ARG A 226 -10.75 -13.97 2.66
C ARG A 226 -9.53 -13.16 2.21
N ARG A 227 -8.88 -13.58 1.13
CA ARG A 227 -7.71 -12.88 0.53
C ARG A 227 -8.06 -11.46 0.10
N LEU A 228 -9.15 -11.27 -0.64
CA LEU A 228 -9.54 -9.91 -1.04
C LEU A 228 -9.93 -9.06 0.17
N TRP A 229 -10.62 -9.63 1.17
CA TRP A 229 -10.97 -8.90 2.38
C TRP A 229 -9.72 -8.43 3.14
N ALA A 230 -8.74 -9.31 3.35
CA ALA A 230 -7.48 -8.97 4.00
C ALA A 230 -6.71 -7.87 3.24
N THR A 231 -6.61 -7.95 1.91
CA THR A 231 -5.98 -6.89 1.09
C THR A 231 -6.72 -5.56 1.20
N ILE A 232 -8.06 -5.56 1.25
CA ILE A 232 -8.87 -4.34 1.38
C ILE A 232 -8.67 -3.71 2.76
N LEU A 233 -8.57 -4.53 3.82
CA LEU A 233 -8.25 -4.05 5.17
C LEU A 233 -6.85 -3.43 5.23
N GLU A 234 -5.87 -4.07 4.58
CA GLU A 234 -4.50 -3.53 4.49
C GLU A 234 -4.49 -2.16 3.80
N ILE A 235 -5.12 -2.04 2.63
CA ILE A 235 -5.24 -0.76 1.91
C ILE A 235 -5.96 0.29 2.76
N THR A 236 -7.00 -0.10 3.50
CA THR A 236 -7.75 0.80 4.39
C THR A 236 -6.85 1.33 5.51
N ALA A 237 -6.06 0.47 6.16
CA ALA A 237 -5.15 0.86 7.23
C ALA A 237 -4.04 1.78 6.68
N GLN A 238 -3.37 1.39 5.60
CA GLN A 238 -2.26 2.16 5.01
C GLN A 238 -2.73 3.54 4.55
N SER A 239 -3.82 3.61 3.78
CA SER A 239 -4.33 4.90 3.29
C SER A 239 -4.84 5.82 4.41
N SER A 240 -5.35 5.25 5.51
CA SER A 240 -5.77 6.02 6.69
C SER A 240 -4.57 6.58 7.45
N LEU A 241 -3.49 5.80 7.58
CA LEU A 241 -2.22 6.28 8.13
C LEU A 241 -1.65 7.42 7.27
N ASP A 242 -1.61 7.25 5.95
CA ASP A 242 -1.08 8.23 5.00
C ASP A 242 -1.81 9.58 5.07
N MET A 243 -3.14 9.55 5.21
CA MET A 243 -3.96 10.77 5.28
C MET A 243 -4.09 11.34 6.70
N GLY A 244 -3.59 10.67 7.73
CA GLY A 244 -3.80 11.09 9.11
C GLY A 244 -5.29 11.04 9.53
N MET A 245 -6.05 10.10 8.96
CA MET A 245 -7.48 9.95 9.21
C MET A 245 -7.77 8.64 9.97
N PRO A 246 -8.83 8.57 10.79
CA PRO A 246 -9.24 7.31 11.40
C PRO A 246 -9.80 6.34 10.34
N PRO A 247 -9.53 5.02 10.45
CA PRO A 247 -10.09 4.03 9.54
C PRO A 247 -11.61 3.91 9.75
N MET A 248 -12.38 3.72 8.68
CA MET A 248 -13.83 3.51 8.73
C MET A 248 -14.19 2.04 9.04
N ILE A 249 -13.35 1.35 9.81
CA ILE A 249 -13.52 -0.06 10.17
C ILE A 249 -12.88 -0.31 11.54
N SER A 250 -13.57 -1.10 12.36
CA SER A 250 -13.12 -1.66 13.63
C SER A 250 -12.96 -3.18 13.50
N PRO A 251 -12.07 -3.83 14.27
CA PRO A 251 -12.03 -5.29 14.39
C PRO A 251 -13.38 -5.95 14.74
N ASN A 252 -14.31 -5.21 15.36
CA ASN A 252 -15.64 -5.71 15.71
C ASN A 252 -16.65 -5.67 14.54
N ASP A 253 -16.30 -5.05 13.41
CA ASP A 253 -17.21 -4.84 12.27
C ASP A 253 -17.19 -6.03 11.28
N TYR A 254 -16.30 -7.00 11.47
CA TYR A 254 -16.15 -8.17 10.62
C TYR A 254 -15.79 -9.42 11.43
N ASP A 255 -16.14 -10.60 10.91
CA ASP A 255 -15.74 -11.89 11.49
C ASP A 255 -15.02 -12.80 10.49
N THR A 256 -14.68 -12.27 9.32
CA THR A 256 -13.91 -12.99 8.30
C THR A 256 -12.54 -13.32 8.84
N LYS A 257 -12.21 -14.62 8.80
CA LYS A 257 -10.92 -15.13 9.27
C LYS A 257 -9.79 -14.70 8.33
N ALA A 258 -8.56 -14.79 8.82
CA ALA A 258 -7.37 -14.72 7.97
C ALA A 258 -7.46 -15.75 6.82
N PRO A 259 -6.81 -15.47 5.67
CA PRO A 259 -6.62 -16.48 4.64
C PRO A 259 -5.96 -17.74 5.21
N SER A 260 -6.31 -18.92 4.68
CA SER A 260 -5.69 -20.16 5.09
C SER A 260 -4.21 -20.21 4.63
N ASN A 261 -3.36 -20.88 5.41
CA ASN A 261 -1.94 -21.04 5.09
C ASN A 261 -1.76 -22.18 4.06
N ILE A 262 -2.01 -21.87 2.79
CA ILE A 262 -1.99 -22.80 1.66
C ILE A 262 -1.41 -22.12 0.42
N ASP A 263 -0.76 -22.90 -0.45
CA ASP A 263 -0.22 -22.38 -1.71
C ASP A 263 -1.31 -22.26 -2.78
N ASP A 264 -1.11 -21.37 -3.75
CA ASP A 264 -2.08 -21.20 -4.84
C ASP A 264 -2.20 -22.45 -5.70
N VAL A 265 -1.09 -23.17 -5.90
CA VAL A 265 -1.08 -24.38 -6.74
C VAL A 265 -1.98 -25.49 -6.20
N ASP A 266 -2.27 -25.47 -4.89
CA ASP A 266 -3.12 -26.47 -4.25
C ASP A 266 -4.61 -26.16 -4.44
N ILE A 267 -4.97 -24.91 -4.76
CA ILE A 267 -6.36 -24.48 -4.94
C ILE A 267 -6.72 -24.50 -6.43
N GLU A 268 -7.83 -25.16 -6.78
CA GLU A 268 -8.32 -25.17 -8.16
C GLU A 268 -9.76 -24.65 -8.26
N GLU A 269 -9.99 -23.75 -9.21
CA GLU A 269 -11.34 -23.27 -9.51
C GLU A 269 -12.17 -24.39 -10.17
N GLY A 270 -13.24 -24.80 -9.52
CA GLY A 270 -14.16 -25.84 -10.01
C GLY A 270 -13.94 -27.22 -9.37
N ARG A 271 -12.88 -27.41 -8.58
CA ARG A 271 -12.61 -28.61 -7.80
C ARG A 271 -12.68 -28.27 -6.31
N ASP A 272 -13.64 -28.88 -5.60
CA ASP A 272 -13.91 -28.60 -4.19
C ASP A 272 -13.42 -29.76 -3.30
N VAL A 273 -12.10 -29.97 -3.32
CA VAL A 273 -11.44 -30.99 -2.49
C VAL A 273 -10.96 -30.32 -1.19
N PRO A 274 -11.19 -30.92 -0.02
CA PRO A 274 -10.64 -30.42 1.23
C PRO A 274 -9.11 -30.35 1.17
N ILE A 275 -8.54 -29.24 1.63
CA ILE A 275 -7.09 -29.03 1.73
C ILE A 275 -6.77 -28.76 3.19
N ASP A 276 -5.78 -29.46 3.72
CA ASP A 276 -5.28 -29.21 5.07
C ASP A 276 -4.37 -27.98 5.06
N GLU A 277 -4.55 -27.10 6.04
CA GLU A 277 -3.71 -25.92 6.19
C GLU A 277 -2.30 -26.33 6.63
N LYS A 278 -1.29 -25.73 6.01
CA LYS A 278 0.11 -25.94 6.40
C LYS A 278 0.37 -25.29 7.77
N PRO A 279 1.27 -25.84 8.60
CA PRO A 279 1.60 -25.25 9.90
C PRO A 279 2.00 -23.77 9.77
N PRO A 280 1.70 -22.89 10.75
CA PRO A 280 2.06 -21.47 10.69
C PRO A 280 3.57 -21.20 10.54
N THR A 281 4.41 -22.20 10.85
CA THR A 281 5.87 -22.16 10.71
C THR A 281 6.35 -22.49 9.30
N GLU A 282 5.47 -22.92 8.39
CA GLU A 282 5.79 -23.19 6.99
C GLU A 282 5.36 -22.02 6.12
N TYR A 283 6.27 -21.58 5.24
CA TYR A 283 6.00 -20.50 4.30
C TYR A 283 5.10 -20.97 3.15
N THR A 284 4.11 -20.15 2.81
CA THR A 284 3.21 -20.30 1.66
C THR A 284 3.02 -18.98 0.93
N ASP A 285 2.37 -19.02 -0.22
CA ASP A 285 1.96 -17.83 -0.98
C ASP A 285 1.08 -16.84 -0.15
N CYS A 286 0.45 -17.29 0.95
CA CYS A 286 -0.40 -16.46 1.82
C CYS A 286 0.32 -15.89 3.06
N SER A 287 1.56 -16.31 3.36
CA SER A 287 2.18 -16.01 4.66
C SER A 287 2.33 -14.52 4.98
N ILE A 288 2.65 -13.66 4.00
CA ILE A 288 2.74 -12.20 4.22
C ILE A 288 1.37 -11.62 4.57
N GLN A 289 0.31 -12.06 3.88
CA GLN A 289 -1.04 -11.59 4.13
C GLN A 289 -1.58 -12.05 5.50
N ILE A 290 -1.23 -13.26 5.93
CA ILE A 290 -1.53 -13.77 7.27
C ILE A 290 -0.84 -12.89 8.32
N ALA A 291 0.46 -12.62 8.16
CA ALA A 291 1.23 -11.72 9.04
C ALA A 291 0.65 -10.29 9.15
N PHE A 292 0.14 -9.73 8.03
CA PHE A 292 -0.58 -8.46 8.06
C PHE A 292 -1.89 -8.55 8.84
N THR A 293 -2.64 -9.64 8.68
CA THR A 293 -3.91 -9.84 9.39
C THR A 293 -3.69 -9.95 10.89
N GLU A 294 -2.62 -10.63 11.33
CA GLU A 294 -2.25 -10.75 12.75
C GLU A 294 -1.96 -9.39 13.40
N THR A 295 -1.24 -8.50 12.70
CA THR A 295 -0.85 -7.18 13.23
C THR A 295 -1.90 -6.11 13.01
N LEU A 296 -2.93 -6.37 12.19
CA LEU A 296 -3.93 -5.37 11.79
C LEU A 296 -4.68 -4.76 12.99
N PRO A 297 -5.17 -5.50 14.00
CA PRO A 297 -5.89 -4.90 15.13
C PRO A 297 -5.06 -3.86 15.88
N ILE A 298 -3.78 -4.15 16.11
CA ILE A 298 -2.83 -3.24 16.76
C ILE A 298 -2.65 -1.98 15.90
N ARG A 299 -2.47 -2.16 14.58
CA ARG A 299 -2.30 -1.07 13.62
C ARG A 299 -3.53 -0.16 13.52
N LEU A 300 -4.74 -0.72 13.54
CA LEU A 300 -6.00 0.05 13.56
C LEU A 300 -6.13 0.85 14.87
N GLU A 301 -5.76 0.26 16.01
CA GLU A 301 -5.76 0.96 17.29
C GLU A 301 -4.75 2.11 17.31
N ILE A 302 -3.54 1.91 16.77
CA ILE A 302 -2.54 2.98 16.62
C ILE A 302 -3.14 4.15 15.83
N ILE A 303 -3.65 3.90 14.61
CA ILE A 303 -4.22 4.98 13.76
C ILE A 303 -5.32 5.72 14.51
N LYS A 304 -6.22 4.99 15.16
CA LYS A 304 -7.33 5.57 15.91
C LYS A 304 -6.84 6.48 17.03
N ARG A 305 -5.79 6.11 17.77
CA ARG A 305 -5.24 6.91 18.87
C ARG A 305 -4.45 8.13 18.38
N ILE A 306 -3.55 7.95 17.41
CA ILE A 306 -2.69 9.05 16.94
C ILE A 306 -3.46 10.12 16.17
N ASN A 307 -4.56 9.75 15.51
CA ASN A 307 -5.40 10.67 14.74
C ASN A 307 -6.67 11.10 15.51
N ASN A 308 -6.75 10.81 16.82
CA ASN A 308 -7.87 11.29 17.65
C ASN A 308 -7.70 12.79 17.93
N LEU A 309 -8.72 13.58 17.58
CA LEU A 309 -8.74 15.03 17.81
C LEU A 309 -8.54 15.43 19.28
N ARG A 310 -8.94 14.57 20.23
CA ARG A 310 -8.79 14.82 21.67
C ARG A 310 -7.44 14.36 22.23
N PHE A 311 -6.54 13.84 21.38
CA PHE A 311 -5.22 13.27 21.69
C PHE A 311 -5.09 12.71 23.12
N GLU A 312 -5.57 11.48 23.31
CA GLU A 312 -5.54 10.76 24.57
C GLU A 312 -4.59 9.56 24.47
N LEU A 313 -3.30 9.83 24.25
CA LEU A 313 -2.29 8.77 24.15
C LEU A 313 -1.22 8.99 25.21
N SER A 314 -1.21 8.13 26.24
CA SER A 314 -0.21 8.16 27.31
C SER A 314 1.13 7.60 26.83
N TYR A 315 2.21 7.93 27.54
CA TYR A 315 3.53 7.41 27.19
C TYR A 315 3.63 5.91 27.44
N GLU A 316 2.99 5.43 28.50
CA GLU A 316 2.91 4.00 28.83
C GLU A 316 2.21 3.22 27.71
N ASP A 317 1.10 3.73 27.18
CA ASP A 317 0.41 3.13 26.03
C ASP A 317 1.32 3.07 24.79
N VAL A 318 2.08 4.12 24.51
CA VAL A 318 3.05 4.16 23.41
C VAL A 318 4.07 3.05 23.56
N LEU A 319 4.64 2.89 24.75
CA LEU A 319 5.62 1.83 25.02
C LEU A 319 5.01 0.44 24.88
N LYS A 320 3.82 0.22 25.45
CA LYS A 320 3.13 -1.07 25.42
C LYS A 320 2.78 -1.47 23.98
N ILE A 321 2.01 -0.64 23.29
CA ILE A 321 1.53 -0.90 21.92
C ILE A 321 2.72 -0.99 20.95
N GLY A 322 3.71 -0.10 21.11
CA GLY A 322 4.92 -0.09 20.30
C GLY A 322 5.76 -1.36 20.47
N SER A 323 5.91 -1.86 21.71
CA SER A 323 6.64 -3.09 21.99
C SER A 323 5.98 -4.33 21.37
N GLU A 324 4.66 -4.42 21.45
CA GLU A 324 3.88 -5.52 20.88
C GLU A 324 4.02 -5.57 19.36
N LEU A 325 3.82 -4.43 18.68
CA LEU A 325 3.94 -4.36 17.23
C LEU A 325 5.37 -4.61 16.74
N ASN A 326 6.38 -4.07 17.44
CA ASN A 326 7.78 -4.24 17.05
C ASN A 326 8.23 -5.71 17.24
N SER A 327 7.73 -6.39 18.28
CA SER A 327 7.98 -7.82 18.50
C SER A 327 7.41 -8.67 17.36
N ALA A 328 6.14 -8.42 16.97
CA ALA A 328 5.50 -9.10 15.85
C ALA A 328 6.26 -8.86 14.53
N CYS A 329 6.59 -7.60 14.23
CA CYS A 329 7.35 -7.21 13.03
C CYS A 329 8.72 -7.90 12.96
N ARG A 330 9.44 -8.00 14.10
CA ARG A 330 10.74 -8.70 14.17
C ARG A 330 10.59 -10.19 13.91
N SER A 331 9.62 -10.85 14.55
CA SER A 331 9.36 -12.29 14.36
C SER A 331 9.03 -12.61 12.91
N GLN A 332 8.12 -11.85 12.31
CA GLN A 332 7.70 -12.00 10.91
C GLN A 332 8.88 -11.79 9.94
N THR A 333 9.70 -10.76 10.17
CA THR A 333 10.90 -10.51 9.34
C THR A 333 11.90 -11.66 9.42
N ILE A 334 12.13 -12.24 10.60
CA ILE A 334 13.02 -13.40 10.76
C ILE A 334 12.46 -14.59 10.00
N PHE A 335 11.16 -14.86 10.14
CA PHE A 335 10.48 -15.94 9.42
C PHE A 335 10.62 -15.80 7.90
N PHE A 336 10.35 -14.61 7.35
CA PHE A 336 10.46 -14.38 5.90
C PHE A 336 11.90 -14.46 5.38
N LYS A 337 12.88 -13.98 6.17
CA LYS A 337 14.30 -14.17 5.83
C LYS A 337 14.71 -15.64 5.84
N SER A 338 14.20 -16.42 6.79
CA SER A 338 14.42 -17.86 6.81
C SER A 338 13.82 -18.54 5.58
N ALA A 339 12.61 -18.14 5.16
CA ALA A 339 11.97 -18.65 3.96
C ALA A 339 12.76 -18.30 2.69
N LEU A 340 13.27 -17.07 2.58
CA LEU A 340 14.16 -16.66 1.50
C LEU A 340 15.42 -17.54 1.43
N ASN A 341 16.08 -17.75 2.58
CA ASN A 341 17.30 -18.56 2.65
C ASN A 341 17.04 -20.05 2.35
N ALA A 342 15.82 -20.53 2.62
CA ALA A 342 15.40 -21.89 2.28
C ALA A 342 14.97 -22.05 0.80
N GLY A 343 15.05 -21.00 -0.02
CA GLY A 343 14.75 -21.06 -1.46
C GLY A 343 13.27 -20.96 -1.81
N HIS A 344 12.41 -20.51 -0.90
CA HIS A 344 11.01 -20.23 -1.23
C HIS A 344 10.89 -19.05 -2.20
N LYS A 345 9.76 -18.97 -2.93
CA LYS A 345 9.45 -17.92 -3.92
C LYS A 345 9.05 -16.58 -3.29
N ILE A 346 9.88 -16.09 -2.38
CA ILE A 346 9.79 -14.76 -1.77
C ILE A 346 10.98 -13.91 -2.20
N THR A 347 10.80 -12.61 -2.39
CA THR A 347 11.88 -11.70 -2.80
C THR A 347 12.33 -10.76 -1.68
N PRO A 348 13.58 -10.26 -1.70
CA PRO A 348 14.02 -9.22 -0.77
C PRO A 348 13.12 -7.97 -0.79
N PHE A 349 12.59 -7.60 -1.97
CA PHE A 349 11.62 -6.50 -2.10
C PHE A 349 10.36 -6.77 -1.27
N GLN A 350 9.77 -7.96 -1.38
CA GLN A 350 8.53 -8.31 -0.68
C GLN A 350 8.73 -8.29 0.83
N ILE A 351 9.86 -8.80 1.32
CA ILE A 351 10.24 -8.77 2.75
C ILE A 351 10.37 -7.32 3.22
N LYS A 352 11.12 -6.50 2.46
CA LYS A 352 11.37 -5.11 2.80
C LYS A 352 10.08 -4.28 2.79
N MET A 353 9.21 -4.51 1.81
CA MET A 353 7.90 -3.88 1.71
C MET A 353 7.02 -4.27 2.90
N ALA A 354 6.92 -5.56 3.22
CA ALA A 354 6.15 -6.02 4.37
C ALA A 354 6.62 -5.42 5.69
N ASP A 355 7.94 -5.41 5.93
CA ASP A 355 8.55 -4.77 7.09
C ASP A 355 8.21 -3.28 7.15
N THR A 356 8.43 -2.55 6.04
CA THR A 356 8.22 -1.10 5.97
C THR A 356 6.75 -0.75 6.23
N LEU A 357 5.81 -1.46 5.60
CA LEU A 357 4.38 -1.20 5.75
C LEU A 357 3.89 -1.35 7.20
N VAL A 358 4.49 -2.23 8.00
CA VAL A 358 4.17 -2.38 9.43
C VAL A 358 4.94 -1.38 10.29
N ARG A 359 6.25 -1.22 10.05
CA ARG A 359 7.15 -0.42 10.88
C ARG A 359 6.80 1.07 10.89
N ARG A 360 6.17 1.58 9.83
CA ARG A 360 5.67 2.96 9.77
C ARG A 360 4.67 3.30 10.88
N PHE A 361 3.89 2.33 11.36
CA PHE A 361 2.97 2.54 12.48
C PHE A 361 3.72 2.78 13.79
N VAL A 362 4.85 2.09 13.99
CA VAL A 362 5.75 2.31 15.14
C VAL A 362 6.32 3.74 15.08
N LEU A 363 6.78 4.17 13.90
CA LEU A 363 7.28 5.53 13.70
C LEU A 363 6.24 6.59 14.09
N CYS A 364 5.02 6.47 13.55
CA CYS A 364 3.94 7.42 13.81
C CYS A 364 3.48 7.40 15.28
N LEU A 365 3.49 6.23 15.94
CA LEU A 365 3.15 6.09 17.35
C LEU A 365 4.13 6.82 18.27
N HIS A 366 5.44 6.71 18.01
CA HIS A 366 6.48 7.34 18.83
C HIS A 366 6.70 8.83 18.51
N ARG A 367 6.26 9.31 17.33
CA ARG A 367 6.54 10.66 16.85
C ARG A 367 6.12 11.80 17.81
N PRO A 368 4.94 11.78 18.47
CA PRO A 368 4.57 12.83 19.41
C PRO A 368 5.56 12.97 20.58
N TYR A 369 6.17 11.86 21.01
CA TYR A 369 7.14 11.83 22.10
C TYR A 369 8.58 12.06 21.64
N PHE A 370 8.92 11.75 20.38
CA PHE A 370 10.17 12.19 19.76
C PHE A 370 10.33 13.72 19.89
N ALA A 371 9.29 14.49 19.57
CA ALA A 371 9.36 15.95 19.66
C ALA A 371 9.55 16.45 21.10
N LYS A 372 8.89 15.81 22.07
CA LYS A 372 8.99 16.15 23.51
C LYS A 372 10.32 15.74 24.13
N ALA A 373 11.07 14.85 23.49
CA ALA A 373 12.36 14.38 24.01
C ALA A 373 13.41 15.49 24.09
N LYS A 374 13.25 16.59 23.33
CA LYS A 374 14.11 17.77 23.44
C LYS A 374 14.07 18.40 24.83
N ASP A 375 12.89 18.43 25.45
CA ASP A 375 12.67 19.12 26.71
C ASP A 375 12.61 18.16 27.91
N ASN A 376 12.31 16.87 27.67
CA ASN A 376 12.17 15.87 28.71
C ASN A 376 12.91 14.56 28.37
N PRO A 377 14.00 14.23 29.11
CA PRO A 377 14.78 13.01 28.90
C PRO A 377 14.00 11.69 29.01
N GLN A 378 12.86 11.67 29.70
CA GLN A 378 11.99 10.49 29.81
C GLN A 378 11.58 9.92 28.44
N PHE A 379 11.55 10.77 27.41
CA PHE A 379 11.10 10.40 26.07
C PHE A 379 12.24 9.97 25.12
N TYR A 380 13.48 9.84 25.61
CA TYR A 380 14.64 9.42 24.80
C TYR A 380 14.46 8.07 24.12
N PHE A 381 13.72 7.14 24.74
CA PHE A 381 13.39 5.88 24.07
C PHE A 381 12.59 6.11 22.78
N SER A 382 11.58 6.98 22.81
CA SER A 382 10.82 7.31 21.58
C SER A 382 11.66 8.06 20.55
N ARG A 383 12.61 8.89 21.00
CA ARG A 383 13.58 9.51 20.12
C ARG A 383 14.40 8.47 19.35
N LYS A 384 14.98 7.51 20.09
CA LYS A 384 15.72 6.38 19.53
C LYS A 384 14.85 5.52 18.60
N MET A 385 13.65 5.17 19.02
CA MET A 385 12.74 4.34 18.23
C MET A 385 12.38 4.99 16.89
N CYS A 386 12.15 6.31 16.86
CA CYS A 386 11.90 7.02 15.61
C CYS A 386 13.13 7.02 14.69
N LEU A 387 14.33 7.25 15.24
CA LEU A 387 15.57 7.25 14.47
C LEU A 387 15.85 5.86 13.88
N ASP A 388 15.88 4.83 14.73
CA ASP A 388 16.15 3.44 14.32
C ASP A 388 15.14 2.98 13.26
N THR A 389 13.87 3.31 13.46
CA THR A 389 12.81 3.00 12.48
C THR A 389 13.00 3.75 11.16
N SER A 390 13.35 5.03 11.21
CA SER A 390 13.57 5.85 10.01
C SER A 390 14.73 5.33 9.18
N LEU A 391 15.83 4.95 9.84
CA LEU A 391 16.98 4.32 9.20
C LEU A 391 16.61 2.95 8.62
N ALA A 392 15.86 2.13 9.36
CA ALA A 392 15.40 0.84 8.89
C ALA A 392 14.48 0.96 7.67
N ILE A 393 13.60 1.95 7.60
CA ILE A 393 12.74 2.21 6.43
C ILE A 393 13.60 2.64 5.24
N TYR A 394 14.54 3.56 5.44
CA TYR A 394 15.34 4.14 4.36
C TYR A 394 16.43 3.20 3.81
N ALA A 395 16.90 2.24 4.62
CA ALA A 395 17.91 1.26 4.21
C ALA A 395 17.51 0.53 2.91
N PRO A 396 18.48 0.10 2.08
CA PRO A 396 18.18 -0.70 0.89
C PRO A 396 17.61 -2.07 1.27
N ALA A 397 16.95 -2.75 0.32
CA ALA A 397 16.45 -4.11 0.52
C ALA A 397 17.57 -5.15 0.41
N THR A 398 18.52 -4.89 -0.48
CA THR A 398 19.69 -5.73 -0.73
C THR A 398 20.98 -4.92 -0.59
N GLU A 399 22.13 -5.59 -0.54
CA GLU A 399 23.40 -4.89 -0.61
C GLU A 399 23.54 -4.15 -1.96
N PRO A 400 23.88 -2.85 -1.97
CA PRO A 400 24.00 -2.11 -3.22
C PRO A 400 25.09 -2.70 -4.12
N ILE A 401 24.72 -3.05 -5.35
CA ILE A 401 25.65 -3.49 -6.39
C ILE A 401 25.88 -2.31 -7.36
N PRO A 402 27.13 -1.86 -7.57
CA PRO A 402 27.40 -0.75 -8.49
C PRO A 402 26.83 -0.99 -9.90
N GLY A 403 26.06 -0.02 -10.39
CA GLY A 403 25.45 -0.09 -11.73
C GLY A 403 24.16 -0.91 -11.82
N GLN A 404 23.71 -1.55 -10.74
CA GLN A 404 22.47 -2.30 -10.70
C GLN A 404 21.50 -1.73 -9.66
N GLU A 405 20.27 -1.46 -10.08
CA GLU A 405 19.20 -1.06 -9.16
C GLU A 405 18.35 -2.27 -8.79
N ASP A 406 18.18 -2.52 -7.49
CA ASP A 406 17.17 -3.46 -7.00
C ASP A 406 15.76 -2.88 -7.11
N ASP A 407 14.72 -3.71 -7.01
CA ASP A 407 13.33 -3.22 -7.13
C ASP A 407 12.96 -2.22 -6.05
N TRP A 408 13.55 -2.33 -4.87
CA TRP A 408 13.30 -1.38 -3.79
C TRP A 408 13.76 0.01 -4.22
N THR A 409 14.99 0.11 -4.75
CA THR A 409 15.57 1.32 -5.29
C THR A 409 14.78 1.86 -6.48
N LYS A 410 14.34 1.00 -7.39
CA LYS A 410 13.47 1.41 -8.51
C LYS A 410 12.17 2.02 -8.00
N MET A 411 11.56 1.43 -6.98
CA MET A 411 10.36 1.97 -6.34
C MET A 411 10.65 3.32 -5.65
N THR A 412 11.75 3.42 -4.90
CA THR A 412 12.10 4.66 -4.18
C THR A 412 12.36 5.84 -5.13
N ARG A 413 12.93 5.56 -6.30
CA ARG A 413 13.25 6.56 -7.33
C ARG A 413 12.14 6.82 -8.33
N GLY A 414 11.20 5.87 -8.52
CA GLY A 414 10.21 5.94 -9.60
C GLY A 414 8.75 6.07 -9.16
N CYS A 415 8.40 5.69 -7.93
CA CYS A 415 7.00 5.60 -7.49
C CYS A 415 6.63 6.72 -6.51
N VAL A 416 5.39 7.23 -6.55
CA VAL A 416 4.95 8.31 -5.64
C VAL A 416 4.28 7.78 -4.38
N GLY A 417 3.06 7.24 -4.48
CA GLY A 417 2.08 7.03 -3.39
C GLY A 417 2.65 6.63 -2.03
N PHE A 418 2.62 5.33 -1.67
CA PHE A 418 3.10 4.85 -0.37
C PHE A 418 4.51 5.35 -0.02
N PHE A 419 5.39 5.51 -1.01
CA PHE A 419 6.78 5.88 -0.78
C PHE A 419 6.96 7.30 -0.26
N LYS A 420 6.25 8.26 -0.84
CA LYS A 420 6.43 9.68 -0.54
C LYS A 420 6.22 9.98 0.94
N SER A 421 5.19 9.42 1.56
CA SER A 421 4.89 9.69 2.96
C SER A 421 5.97 9.14 3.90
N PHE A 422 6.41 7.89 3.74
CA PHE A 422 7.46 7.36 4.62
C PHE A 422 8.84 7.91 4.33
N PHE A 423 9.15 8.28 3.08
CA PHE A 423 10.39 8.97 2.75
C PHE A 423 10.50 10.30 3.50
N LEU A 424 9.44 11.13 3.45
CA LEU A 424 9.42 12.41 4.16
C LEU A 424 9.49 12.23 5.69
N TYR A 425 8.77 11.23 6.23
CA TYR A 425 8.80 10.94 7.66
C TYR A 425 10.19 10.47 8.13
N ALA A 426 10.81 9.53 7.39
CA ALA A 426 12.12 9.02 7.75
C ALA A 426 13.18 10.12 7.66
N MET A 427 13.20 10.89 6.57
CA MET A 427 14.24 11.90 6.35
C MET A 427 14.09 13.12 7.26
N SER A 428 12.86 13.54 7.54
CA SER A 428 12.64 14.59 8.55
C SER A 428 13.10 14.16 9.94
N THR A 429 12.98 12.88 10.29
CA THR A 429 13.47 12.36 11.58
C THR A 429 14.99 12.41 11.66
N VAL A 430 15.70 11.96 10.62
CA VAL A 430 17.17 12.01 10.56
C VAL A 430 17.66 13.46 10.61
N TYR A 431 17.01 14.36 9.88
CA TYR A 431 17.33 15.79 9.90
C TYR A 431 17.15 16.40 11.30
N LEU A 432 16.01 16.19 11.94
CA LEU A 432 15.75 16.71 13.28
C LEU A 432 16.69 16.12 14.34
N GLU A 433 17.06 14.85 14.20
CA GLU A 433 18.05 14.20 15.06
C GLU A 433 19.43 14.87 14.94
N LEU A 434 19.89 15.15 13.72
CA LEU A 434 21.16 15.84 13.50
C LEU A 434 21.16 17.24 14.11
N ILE A 435 20.05 17.98 13.98
CA ILE A 435 19.89 19.29 14.63
C ILE A 435 19.99 19.16 16.15
N SER A 436 19.29 18.18 16.74
CA SER A 436 19.32 17.94 18.19
C SER A 436 20.73 17.61 18.69
N GLN A 437 21.47 16.76 17.97
CA GLN A 437 22.86 16.44 18.30
C GLN A 437 23.77 17.67 18.28
N ILE A 438 23.60 18.57 17.30
CA ILE A 438 24.38 19.81 17.23
C ILE A 438 24.04 20.73 18.41
N ASP A 439 22.75 20.94 18.69
CA ASP A 439 22.29 21.80 19.79
C ASP A 439 22.82 21.29 21.15
N GLU A 440 22.73 19.98 21.40
CA GLU A 440 23.23 19.34 22.63
C GLU A 440 24.74 19.49 22.80
N GLN A 441 25.52 19.31 21.72
CA GLN A 441 26.97 19.47 21.79
C GLN A 441 27.40 20.93 21.98
N LYS A 442 26.67 21.89 21.38
CA LYS A 442 26.90 23.32 21.62
C LYS A 442 26.62 23.68 23.08
N GLN A 443 25.53 23.18 23.65
CA GLN A 443 25.19 23.40 25.06
C GLN A 443 26.21 22.76 25.99
N ALA A 444 26.59 21.50 25.75
CA ALA A 444 27.62 20.83 26.53
C ALA A 444 28.95 21.58 26.48
N SER A 445 29.39 21.98 25.28
CA SER A 445 30.63 22.75 25.11
C SER A 445 30.60 24.10 25.84
N ALA A 446 29.44 24.76 25.89
CA ALA A 446 29.26 26.00 26.65
C ALA A 446 29.31 25.77 28.17
N ILE A 447 28.74 24.66 28.66
CA ILE A 447 28.74 24.30 30.10
C ILE A 447 30.15 23.91 30.57
N PHE A 448 30.89 23.16 29.76
CA PHE A 448 32.24 22.68 30.08
C PHE A 448 33.34 23.64 29.63
N ALA A 449 33.00 24.80 29.07
CA ALA A 449 33.97 25.83 28.71
C ALA A 449 34.73 26.29 29.99
N PRO A 450 36.07 26.43 29.94
CA PRO A 450 36.81 26.99 31.06
C PRO A 450 36.27 28.37 31.45
N LEU A 451 36.13 28.65 32.75
CA LEU A 451 35.79 30.00 33.23
C LEU A 451 37.02 30.90 33.04
N ILE A 452 37.13 31.58 31.89
CA ILE A 452 38.24 32.49 31.57
C ILE A 452 37.91 33.91 32.09
N SER A 453 38.86 34.53 32.80
CA SER A 453 38.73 35.90 33.35
C SER A 453 39.17 37.01 32.40
N SER A 454 39.63 36.69 31.17
CA SER A 454 40.24 37.65 30.26
C SER A 454 39.40 37.92 29.00
N SER A 455 39.29 39.20 28.68
CA SER A 455 38.49 39.83 27.62
C SER A 455 39.08 39.65 26.22
N THR A 456 39.34 38.42 25.80
CA THR A 456 39.74 38.13 24.41
C THR A 456 38.64 37.29 23.74
N PRO A 457 38.03 37.73 22.63
CA PRO A 457 36.98 36.97 21.96
C PRO A 457 37.60 35.69 21.39
N GLN A 458 37.21 34.53 21.93
CA GLN A 458 37.62 33.25 21.33
C GLN A 458 36.90 33.07 19.99
N SER A 459 37.69 33.10 18.93
CA SER A 459 37.31 32.62 17.59
C SER A 459 37.06 31.11 17.64
N ASN A 460 35.88 30.70 17.17
CA ASN A 460 35.47 29.33 16.87
C ASN A 460 35.55 28.32 18.03
N THR A 461 34.46 28.21 18.79
CA THR A 461 34.20 27.05 19.65
C THR A 461 34.00 25.81 18.78
N SER A 462 35.09 25.10 18.47
CA SER A 462 35.03 23.77 17.85
C SER A 462 34.48 22.79 18.87
N PHE A 463 33.29 22.24 18.61
CA PHE A 463 32.69 21.17 19.41
C PHE A 463 32.87 19.83 18.70
N THR A 464 33.07 18.75 19.47
CA THR A 464 33.25 17.41 18.91
C THR A 464 31.90 16.82 18.54
N LEU A 465 31.76 16.41 17.28
CA LEU A 465 30.53 15.77 16.79
C LEU A 465 30.44 14.30 17.25
N PRO A 466 29.23 13.75 17.47
CA PRO A 466 29.06 12.33 17.75
C PRO A 466 29.60 11.44 16.62
N THR A 467 30.07 10.24 16.97
CA THR A 467 30.66 9.28 16.00
C THR A 467 29.71 8.91 14.85
N GLN A 468 28.41 8.83 15.13
CA GLN A 468 27.37 8.50 14.15
C GLN A 468 26.95 9.67 13.26
N PHE A 469 27.40 10.90 13.53
CA PHE A 469 26.93 12.11 12.86
C PHE A 469 27.15 12.04 11.35
N GLN A 470 28.36 11.65 10.92
CA GLN A 470 28.68 11.57 9.49
C GLN A 470 27.82 10.53 8.76
N THR A 471 27.55 9.40 9.41
CA THR A 471 26.67 8.36 8.87
C THR A 471 25.25 8.88 8.66
N LEU A 472 24.69 9.59 9.65
CA LEU A 472 23.37 10.21 9.55
C LEU A 472 23.33 11.32 8.49
N ARG A 473 24.39 12.11 8.36
CA ARG A 473 24.51 13.11 7.29
C ARG A 473 24.52 12.46 5.91
N ASN A 474 25.26 11.35 5.74
CA ASN A 474 25.31 10.60 4.47
C ASN A 474 23.93 10.05 4.08
N VAL A 475 23.09 9.68 5.05
CA VAL A 475 21.69 9.30 4.80
C VAL A 475 20.90 10.46 4.19
N LEU A 476 21.05 11.69 4.69
CA LEU A 476 20.41 12.87 4.08
C LEU A 476 20.91 13.15 2.66
N VAL A 477 22.21 12.98 2.40
CA VAL A 477 22.78 13.14 1.06
C VAL A 477 22.19 12.11 0.09
N SER A 478 22.17 10.83 0.47
CA SER A 478 21.52 9.77 -0.31
C SER A 478 20.04 10.09 -0.58
N ALA A 479 19.36 10.70 0.38
CA ALA A 479 17.97 11.10 0.20
C ALA A 479 17.79 12.30 -0.73
N GLN A 480 18.73 13.26 -0.73
CA GLN A 480 18.76 14.30 -1.77
C GLN A 480 18.93 13.69 -3.16
N GLU A 481 19.85 12.74 -3.32
CA GLU A 481 20.05 12.03 -4.60
C GLU A 481 18.78 11.27 -5.03
N THR A 482 18.11 10.61 -4.08
CA THR A 482 16.82 9.94 -4.32
C THR A 482 15.78 10.96 -4.77
N ALA A 483 15.65 12.11 -4.10
CA ALA A 483 14.69 13.14 -4.46
C ALA A 483 14.95 13.73 -5.86
N ILE A 484 16.22 13.93 -6.23
CA ILE A 484 16.61 14.37 -7.58
C ILE A 484 16.29 13.28 -8.62
N ALA A 485 16.60 12.02 -8.32
CA ALA A 485 16.30 10.89 -9.21
C ALA A 485 14.79 10.75 -9.45
N ARG A 486 13.94 11.08 -8.46
CA ARG A 486 12.49 11.11 -8.63
C ARG A 486 12.02 12.16 -9.62
N ILE A 487 12.59 13.37 -9.55
CA ILE A 487 12.28 14.44 -10.52
C ILE A 487 12.68 14.00 -11.94
N ARG A 488 13.87 13.40 -12.09
CA ARG A 488 14.32 12.80 -13.36
C ARG A 488 13.39 11.70 -13.88
N ASN A 489 12.68 11.02 -12.97
CA ASN A 489 11.71 9.97 -13.30
C ASN A 489 10.27 10.46 -13.46
N GLY A 490 10.03 11.78 -13.49
CA GLY A 490 8.73 12.37 -13.76
C GLY A 490 7.94 12.81 -12.52
N GLU A 491 8.58 12.92 -11.34
CA GLU A 491 7.97 13.66 -10.22
C GLU A 491 7.95 15.16 -10.55
N THR A 492 6.76 15.74 -10.60
CA THR A 492 6.55 17.16 -10.90
C THR A 492 6.75 18.09 -9.70
N ASN A 493 6.87 17.53 -8.49
CA ASN A 493 6.99 18.30 -7.26
C ASN A 493 8.45 18.39 -6.77
N ALA A 494 9.11 19.52 -7.05
CA ALA A 494 10.49 19.76 -6.65
C ALA A 494 10.70 20.04 -5.14
N LYS A 495 9.63 20.24 -4.35
CA LYS A 495 9.75 20.66 -2.94
C LYS A 495 10.57 19.68 -2.10
N GLY A 496 10.47 18.38 -2.38
CA GLY A 496 11.25 17.36 -1.69
C GLY A 496 12.75 17.54 -1.89
N ALA A 497 13.21 17.72 -3.13
CA ALA A 497 14.62 17.92 -3.45
C ALA A 497 15.16 19.24 -2.86
N VAL A 498 14.39 20.33 -2.98
CA VAL A 498 14.74 21.63 -2.40
C VAL A 498 14.86 21.54 -0.88
N PHE A 499 13.89 20.90 -0.20
CA PHE A 499 13.94 20.70 1.24
C PHE A 499 15.21 19.96 1.67
N MET A 500 15.58 18.87 0.99
CA MET A 500 16.78 18.10 1.32
C MET A 500 18.06 18.94 1.12
N SER A 501 18.13 19.73 0.04
CA SER A 501 19.26 20.64 -0.19
C SER A 501 19.39 21.68 0.93
N CYS A 502 18.28 22.27 1.35
CA CYS A 502 18.24 23.23 2.46
C CYS A 502 18.62 22.58 3.80
N ALA A 503 18.13 21.37 4.05
CA ALA A 503 18.42 20.62 5.28
C ALA A 503 19.92 20.36 5.42
N ILE A 504 20.57 19.87 4.36
CA ILE A 504 22.02 19.62 4.34
C ILE A 504 22.80 20.93 4.54
N ALA A 505 22.45 21.99 3.82
CA ALA A 505 23.11 23.28 3.95
C ALA A 505 23.00 23.87 5.37
N ARG A 506 21.84 23.70 6.03
CA ARG A 506 21.64 24.12 7.42
C ARG A 506 22.54 23.34 8.36
N ILE A 507 22.60 22.01 8.21
CA ILE A 507 23.47 21.14 9.02
C ILE A 507 24.93 21.58 8.88
N ASP A 508 25.40 21.76 7.65
CA ASP A 508 26.79 22.15 7.38
C ASP A 508 27.13 23.51 7.98
N ALA A 509 26.25 24.51 7.83
CA ALA A 509 26.44 25.83 8.40
C ALA A 509 26.46 25.80 9.94
N LEU A 510 25.57 25.02 10.56
CA LEU A 510 25.51 24.89 12.02
C LEU A 510 26.76 24.22 12.60
N VAL A 511 27.36 23.27 11.87
CA VAL A 511 28.63 22.62 12.22
C VAL A 511 29.80 23.57 12.06
N SER A 512 29.85 24.34 10.96
CA SER A 512 30.96 25.26 10.68
C SER A 512 30.86 26.59 11.43
N GLY A 513 29.78 26.83 12.18
CA GLY A 513 29.51 28.12 12.84
C GLY A 513 29.13 29.25 11.88
N ALA A 514 28.73 28.94 10.65
CA ALA A 514 28.28 29.92 9.67
C ALA A 514 26.81 30.32 9.88
N ASP A 515 26.36 31.37 9.19
CA ASP A 515 24.96 31.79 9.18
C ASP A 515 24.07 30.74 8.47
N ALA A 516 23.30 30.02 9.28
CA ALA A 516 22.42 28.95 8.83
C ALA A 516 21.27 29.45 7.95
N GLU A 517 20.72 30.63 8.20
CA GLU A 517 19.59 31.16 7.42
C GLU A 517 20.06 31.60 6.03
N ARG A 518 21.24 32.23 5.96
CA ARG A 518 21.88 32.56 4.68
C ARG A 518 22.22 31.31 3.87
N ALA A 519 22.83 30.29 4.50
CA ALA A 519 23.17 29.04 3.83
C ALA A 519 21.93 28.32 3.27
N VAL A 520 20.83 28.30 4.02
CA VAL A 520 19.54 27.74 3.58
C VAL A 520 18.99 28.50 2.38
N LEU A 521 19.01 29.84 2.40
CA LEU A 521 18.51 30.66 1.30
C LEU A 521 19.31 30.45 0.01
N ASP A 522 20.64 30.39 0.11
CA ASP A 522 21.52 30.19 -1.04
C ASP A 522 21.34 28.78 -1.63
N ALA A 523 21.21 27.76 -0.78
CA ALA A 523 20.91 26.39 -1.20
C ALA A 523 19.53 26.27 -1.87
N ALA A 524 18.51 26.95 -1.33
CA ALA A 524 17.16 26.98 -1.91
C ALA A 524 17.19 27.56 -3.33
N LYS A 525 17.84 28.71 -3.52
CA LYS A 525 17.97 29.35 -4.84
C LYS A 525 18.65 28.43 -5.84
N LYS A 526 19.78 27.82 -5.47
CA LYS A 526 20.52 26.88 -6.32
C LYS A 526 19.65 25.67 -6.69
N SER A 527 19.01 25.05 -5.70
CA SER A 527 18.23 23.85 -5.91
C SER A 527 16.97 24.10 -6.77
N VAL A 528 16.33 25.26 -6.64
CA VAL A 528 15.21 25.64 -7.53
C VAL A 528 15.66 25.75 -8.99
N VAL A 529 16.81 26.36 -9.25
CA VAL A 529 17.36 26.46 -10.61
C VAL A 529 17.69 25.07 -11.17
N GLU A 530 18.38 24.24 -10.40
CA GLU A 530 18.75 22.88 -10.80
C GLU A 530 17.52 22.01 -11.08
N THR A 531 16.53 22.03 -10.19
CA THR A 531 15.30 21.24 -10.37
C THR A 531 14.46 21.76 -11.53
N SER A 532 14.44 23.07 -11.79
CA SER A 532 13.81 23.65 -12.98
C SER A 532 14.49 23.17 -14.27
N GLN A 533 15.81 23.09 -14.30
CA GLN A 533 16.56 22.58 -15.44
C GLN A 533 16.23 21.10 -15.69
N ILE A 534 16.27 20.27 -14.64
CA ILE A 534 15.93 18.85 -14.76
C ILE A 534 14.50 18.65 -15.28
N LEU A 535 13.53 19.40 -14.75
CA LEU A 535 12.15 19.34 -15.25
C LEU A 535 12.05 19.74 -16.72
N THR A 536 12.85 20.72 -17.15
CA THR A 536 12.92 21.13 -18.55
C THR A 536 13.46 19.99 -19.41
N GLU A 537 14.55 19.33 -19.01
CA GLU A 537 15.16 18.19 -19.72
C GLU A 537 14.27 16.95 -19.79
N VAL A 538 13.37 16.75 -18.81
CA VAL A 538 12.47 15.58 -18.77
C VAL A 538 11.21 15.80 -19.60
N TYR A 539 10.72 17.04 -19.73
CA TYR A 539 9.41 17.36 -20.31
C TYR A 539 9.44 18.18 -21.60
N GLN A 540 10.61 18.69 -22.03
CA GLN A 540 10.84 19.27 -23.35
C GLN A 540 11.67 18.31 -24.20
#